data_AF-A0A3N5V0J3-F1
#
_entry.id   AF-A0A3N5V0J3-F1
#
_cell.length_a   1.000
_cell.length_b   1.000
_cell.length_c   1.000
_cell.angle_alpha   90.00
_cell.angle_beta   90.00
_cell.angle_gamma   90.00
#
_symmetry.space_group_name_H-M   'P 1'
#
loop_
_entity.id
_entity.type
_entity.pdbx_description
1 polymer ?
#
loop_
_entity_poly.entity_id
_entity_poly.type
_entity_poly.pdbx_seq_one_letter_code
_entity_poly.pdbx_strand_id
1 'polypeptide(L)'
;MEKIRSLGLCLGASTVSAVQVEASVHPEPGKSRTCFNPHITGFLTLPHEGDPRRTILSAFEQIGNSFDKIASTGRRFNKLLNLSTIPEPEAVEYAYRFVKPPKTSSPAIVSAGGETFMVYILSSEGRISNVLTGNKCASGTGEFFLQQLRRMDVSIEEAARWATAEEPHNVSGRCSVFCKSDCTHATNKGVPKSKVASGLCKMMANKILELLKKVKRENIMITGGTTQNRMMIDYLQREIPGLIIPREAPYFEALGAALWALEHETLSFPGIKALFKNEALSFETLYPLKEFKDMVEFKSISKGDVEPGDVCTLGLDVGSTTTKAVLLRNRDNAILESVYLRTNGDPVGASRKCYEFMIKALENKAPLSGITIEGLGVCGSGRQIAGLHALTEGIINEIIAHAAAAVYFDPKVDTIFEIGGQDAKYTYITNSVPSDYAMNEACSAGTGSFLEESAYETLGIKMEDIAGVALRGSKPPNFND
;
A
#
# COMPACT_ATOMS: atom_id res chain seq x y z
N MET A 1 -38.96 -13.97 -29.71
CA MET A 1 -37.62 -14.40 -29.31
C MET A 1 -37.45 -14.02 -27.86
N GLU A 2 -37.28 -14.99 -26.99
CA GLU A 2 -37.01 -14.73 -25.58
C GLU A 2 -35.57 -14.20 -25.47
N LYS A 3 -35.42 -13.04 -24.83
CA LYS A 3 -34.13 -12.44 -24.52
C LYS A 3 -33.80 -12.77 -23.08
N ILE A 4 -32.61 -13.30 -22.84
CA ILE A 4 -32.10 -13.55 -21.50
C ILE A 4 -31.04 -12.52 -21.18
N ARG A 5 -31.18 -11.87 -20.02
CA ARG A 5 -30.24 -10.93 -19.42
C ARG A 5 -29.44 -11.64 -18.33
N SER A 6 -28.12 -11.58 -18.45
CA SER A 6 -27.19 -12.12 -17.47
C SER A 6 -26.30 -11.03 -16.90
N LEU A 7 -26.09 -11.08 -15.59
CA LEU A 7 -25.14 -10.23 -14.87
C LEU A 7 -23.98 -11.08 -14.34
N GLY A 8 -22.77 -10.71 -14.69
CA GLY A 8 -21.55 -11.27 -14.11
C GLY A 8 -20.88 -10.27 -13.19
N LEU A 9 -20.46 -10.71 -12.01
CA LEU A 9 -19.68 -9.92 -11.05
C LEU A 9 -18.28 -10.52 -10.87
N CYS A 10 -17.24 -9.70 -10.87
CA CYS A 10 -15.90 -10.09 -10.41
C CYS A 10 -15.53 -9.27 -9.17
N LEU A 11 -15.29 -9.99 -8.08
CA LEU A 11 -14.86 -9.41 -6.80
C LEU A 11 -13.35 -9.56 -6.66
N GLY A 12 -12.65 -8.61 -7.28
CA GLY A 12 -11.20 -8.53 -7.29
C GLY A 12 -10.61 -8.03 -5.97
N ALA A 13 -9.29 -7.83 -5.97
CA ALA A 13 -8.53 -7.34 -4.81
C ALA A 13 -8.72 -5.86 -4.49
N SER A 14 -8.89 -5.07 -5.56
CA SER A 14 -8.92 -3.62 -5.53
C SER A 14 -10.21 -3.08 -6.15
N THR A 15 -10.90 -3.88 -6.97
CA THR A 15 -12.04 -3.46 -7.77
C THR A 15 -13.19 -4.46 -7.74
N VAL A 16 -14.40 -3.93 -7.89
CA VAL A 16 -15.60 -4.69 -8.23
C VAL A 16 -15.93 -4.40 -9.69
N SER A 17 -15.94 -5.45 -10.51
CA SER A 17 -16.35 -5.34 -11.92
C SER A 17 -17.68 -6.04 -12.13
N ALA A 18 -18.50 -5.48 -13.00
CA ALA A 18 -19.82 -5.99 -13.31
C ALA A 18 -20.11 -5.85 -14.81
N VAL A 19 -20.67 -6.89 -15.42
CA VAL A 19 -20.92 -6.93 -16.87
C VAL A 19 -22.33 -7.47 -17.13
N GLN A 20 -23.11 -6.72 -17.89
CA GLN A 20 -24.42 -7.13 -18.39
C GLN A 20 -24.28 -7.67 -19.81
N VAL A 21 -24.85 -8.86 -20.02
CA VAL A 21 -24.90 -9.54 -21.31
C VAL A 21 -26.35 -9.86 -21.65
N GLU A 22 -26.78 -9.54 -22.86
CA GLU A 22 -28.05 -10.01 -23.43
C GLU A 22 -27.78 -11.08 -24.49
N ALA A 23 -28.52 -12.17 -24.44
CA ALA A 23 -28.50 -13.20 -25.47
C ALA A 23 -29.91 -13.49 -26.00
N SER A 24 -30.02 -13.65 -27.32
CA SER A 24 -31.23 -14.19 -27.94
C SER A 24 -31.19 -15.70 -27.90
N VAL A 25 -32.29 -16.33 -27.48
CA VAL A 25 -32.42 -17.80 -27.47
C VAL A 25 -32.94 -18.25 -28.83
N HIS A 26 -32.09 -18.99 -29.56
CA HIS A 26 -32.49 -19.70 -30.78
C HIS A 26 -32.71 -21.18 -30.46
N PRO A 27 -33.96 -21.68 -30.43
CA PRO A 27 -34.19 -23.11 -30.39
C PRO A 27 -33.78 -23.71 -31.75
N GLU A 28 -32.64 -24.39 -31.80
CA GLU A 28 -32.27 -25.22 -32.97
C GLU A 28 -32.90 -26.61 -32.80
N PRO A 29 -33.85 -27.03 -33.65
CA PRO A 29 -34.40 -28.37 -33.59
C PRO A 29 -33.30 -29.40 -33.92
N GLY A 30 -33.04 -30.32 -32.97
CA GLY A 30 -32.12 -31.47 -33.17
C GLY A 30 -30.72 -31.35 -32.57
N LYS A 31 -30.35 -30.23 -31.90
CA LYS A 31 -29.11 -30.13 -31.12
C LYS A 31 -29.40 -29.97 -29.62
N SER A 32 -28.65 -30.70 -28.79
CA SER A 32 -28.74 -30.63 -27.32
C SER A 32 -28.24 -29.29 -26.72
N ARG A 33 -27.53 -28.45 -27.50
CA ARG A 33 -27.00 -27.17 -27.03
C ARG A 33 -27.78 -26.01 -27.63
N THR A 34 -28.39 -25.21 -26.77
CA THR A 34 -28.98 -23.91 -27.10
C THR A 34 -27.88 -22.99 -27.63
N CYS A 35 -28.06 -22.43 -28.82
CA CYS A 35 -27.11 -21.47 -29.38
C CYS A 35 -27.45 -20.08 -28.84
N PHE A 36 -26.57 -19.54 -27.99
CA PHE A 36 -26.67 -18.16 -27.52
C PHE A 36 -25.84 -17.26 -28.44
N ASN A 37 -26.40 -16.13 -28.84
CA ASN A 37 -25.65 -15.04 -29.48
C ASN A 37 -25.54 -13.86 -28.49
N PRO A 38 -24.60 -13.93 -27.53
CA PRO A 38 -24.47 -12.91 -26.49
C PRO A 38 -23.85 -11.62 -27.03
N HIS A 39 -24.29 -10.49 -26.49
CA HIS A 39 -23.65 -9.19 -26.66
C HIS A 39 -23.65 -8.42 -25.34
N ILE A 40 -22.60 -7.63 -25.13
CA ILE A 40 -22.43 -6.81 -23.93
C ILE A 40 -23.33 -5.58 -24.06
N THR A 41 -24.18 -5.35 -23.06
CA THR A 41 -25.09 -4.18 -23.01
C THR A 41 -24.62 -3.09 -22.06
N GLY A 42 -23.78 -3.46 -21.07
CA GLY A 42 -23.23 -2.53 -20.10
C GLY A 42 -22.12 -3.17 -19.27
N PHE A 43 -21.22 -2.35 -18.76
CA PHE A 43 -20.22 -2.79 -17.79
C PHE A 43 -19.86 -1.66 -16.83
N LEU A 44 -19.30 -2.05 -15.70
CA LEU A 44 -18.81 -1.13 -14.69
C LEU A 44 -17.59 -1.74 -14.01
N THR A 45 -16.59 -0.91 -13.69
CA THR A 45 -15.48 -1.29 -12.83
C THR A 45 -15.28 -0.18 -11.81
N LEU A 46 -15.49 -0.49 -10.53
CA LEU A 46 -15.36 0.44 -9.42
C LEU A 46 -14.21 0.03 -8.50
N PRO A 47 -13.29 0.94 -8.11
CA PRO A 47 -12.39 0.67 -7.00
C PRO A 47 -13.19 0.56 -5.71
N HIS A 48 -12.84 -0.39 -4.85
CA HIS A 48 -13.55 -0.57 -3.58
C HIS A 48 -12.86 0.02 -2.35
N GLU A 49 -11.59 0.43 -2.46
CA GLU A 49 -10.87 1.15 -1.39
C GLU A 49 -11.01 0.48 0.00
N GLY A 50 -10.92 -0.86 0.03
CA GLY A 50 -11.10 -1.65 1.25
C GLY A 50 -12.55 -1.96 1.68
N ASP A 51 -13.58 -1.40 1.04
CA ASP A 51 -15.00 -1.69 1.32
C ASP A 51 -15.75 -2.29 0.10
N PRO A 52 -15.45 -3.56 -0.25
CA PRO A 52 -16.14 -4.24 -1.35
C PRO A 52 -17.66 -4.36 -1.15
N ARG A 53 -18.14 -4.40 0.11
CA ARG A 53 -19.58 -4.49 0.39
C ARG A 53 -20.31 -3.24 -0.10
N ARG A 54 -19.84 -2.06 0.30
CA ARG A 54 -20.39 -0.79 -0.14
C ARG A 54 -20.28 -0.61 -1.65
N THR A 55 -19.15 -1.01 -2.24
CA THR A 55 -18.94 -0.88 -3.69
C THR A 55 -19.87 -1.77 -4.50
N ILE A 56 -20.16 -2.99 -4.05
CA ILE A 56 -21.16 -3.84 -4.70
C ILE A 56 -22.54 -3.18 -4.66
N LEU A 57 -22.94 -2.60 -3.52
CA LEU A 57 -24.22 -1.87 -3.41
C LEU A 57 -24.28 -0.71 -4.41
N SER A 58 -23.22 0.10 -4.47
CA SER A 58 -23.10 1.19 -5.45
C SER A 58 -23.12 0.69 -6.90
N ALA A 59 -22.53 -0.47 -7.19
CA ALA A 59 -22.60 -1.08 -8.51
C ALA A 59 -24.04 -1.45 -8.89
N PHE A 60 -24.82 -2.04 -7.98
CA PHE A 60 -26.24 -2.35 -8.22
C PHE A 60 -27.12 -1.11 -8.39
N GLU A 61 -26.80 0.00 -7.72
CA GLU A 61 -27.49 1.28 -7.94
C GLU A 61 -27.30 1.81 -9.37
N GLN A 62 -26.12 1.61 -9.97
CA GLN A 62 -25.79 2.09 -11.32
C GLN A 62 -26.28 1.13 -12.42
N ILE A 63 -26.18 -0.18 -12.19
CA ILE A 63 -26.47 -1.23 -13.19
C ILE A 63 -27.95 -1.65 -13.16
N GLY A 64 -28.61 -1.43 -12.02
CA GLY A 64 -29.96 -1.88 -11.76
C GLY A 64 -30.04 -3.36 -11.37
N ASN A 65 -31.28 -3.79 -11.08
CA ASN A 65 -31.57 -5.11 -10.49
C ASN A 65 -32.41 -6.03 -11.41
N SER A 66 -32.47 -5.73 -12.71
CA SER A 66 -33.31 -6.46 -13.67
C SER A 66 -32.49 -7.37 -14.57
N PHE A 67 -32.26 -8.60 -14.13
CA PHE A 67 -31.58 -9.65 -14.88
C PHE A 67 -32.21 -11.00 -14.57
N ASP A 68 -32.18 -11.91 -15.55
CA ASP A 68 -32.75 -13.25 -15.43
C ASP A 68 -31.78 -14.21 -14.74
N LYS A 69 -30.47 -13.98 -14.94
CA LYS A 69 -29.39 -14.80 -14.40
C LYS A 69 -28.29 -13.94 -13.81
N ILE A 70 -27.63 -14.47 -12.77
CA ILE A 70 -26.51 -13.79 -12.12
C ILE A 70 -25.48 -14.81 -11.61
N ALA A 71 -24.21 -14.49 -11.82
CA ALA A 71 -23.10 -15.22 -11.20
C ALA A 71 -21.99 -14.28 -10.76
N SER A 72 -21.17 -14.75 -9.83
CA SER A 72 -20.00 -14.04 -9.35
C SER A 72 -18.73 -14.88 -9.45
N THR A 73 -17.59 -14.21 -9.59
CA THR A 73 -16.26 -14.79 -9.55
C THR A 73 -15.32 -13.90 -8.71
N GLY A 74 -14.04 -14.23 -8.66
CA GLY A 74 -13.03 -13.54 -7.87
C GLY A 74 -12.64 -14.33 -6.62
N ARG A 75 -12.13 -13.62 -5.61
CA ARG A 75 -11.43 -14.25 -4.47
C ARG A 75 -12.34 -14.46 -3.26
N ARG A 76 -11.79 -14.33 -2.04
CA ARG A 76 -12.46 -14.74 -0.78
C ARG A 76 -13.81 -14.05 -0.57
N PHE A 77 -13.98 -12.81 -1.03
CA PHE A 77 -15.22 -12.06 -0.80
C PHE A 77 -16.42 -12.67 -1.55
N ASN A 78 -16.22 -13.40 -2.65
CA ASN A 78 -17.33 -14.05 -3.37
C ASN A 78 -18.08 -15.07 -2.49
N LYS A 79 -17.40 -15.67 -1.50
CA LYS A 79 -17.98 -16.64 -0.57
C LYS A 79 -19.03 -16.00 0.33
N LEU A 80 -18.96 -14.69 0.51
CA LEU A 80 -19.89 -13.89 1.31
C LEU A 80 -21.13 -13.48 0.51
N LEU A 81 -21.22 -13.78 -0.79
CA LEU A 81 -22.41 -13.52 -1.59
C LEU A 81 -23.33 -14.73 -1.66
N ASN A 82 -24.63 -14.49 -1.57
CA ASN A 82 -25.67 -15.47 -1.82
C ASN A 82 -26.02 -15.54 -3.31
N LEU A 83 -25.01 -15.85 -4.13
CA LEU A 83 -25.09 -15.97 -5.59
C LEU A 83 -24.42 -17.26 -6.06
N SER A 84 -24.74 -17.71 -7.27
CA SER A 84 -23.92 -18.72 -7.94
C SER A 84 -22.50 -18.20 -8.13
N THR A 85 -21.51 -19.05 -7.87
CA THR A 85 -20.09 -18.71 -7.96
C THR A 85 -19.38 -19.60 -8.97
N ILE A 86 -18.54 -19.01 -9.80
CA ILE A 86 -17.65 -19.72 -10.72
C ILE A 86 -16.17 -19.42 -10.38
N PRO A 87 -15.27 -20.41 -10.43
CA PRO A 87 -13.84 -20.16 -10.31
C PRO A 87 -13.32 -19.16 -11.34
N GLU A 88 -12.38 -18.29 -10.94
CA GLU A 88 -11.80 -17.27 -11.82
C GLU A 88 -11.16 -17.85 -13.09
N PRO A 89 -10.38 -18.96 -13.06
CA PRO A 89 -9.84 -19.56 -14.27
C PRO A 89 -10.94 -20.00 -15.26
N GLU A 90 -12.04 -20.57 -14.76
CA GLU A 90 -13.16 -20.96 -15.61
C GLU A 90 -13.83 -19.73 -16.24
N ALA A 91 -14.04 -18.66 -15.47
CA ALA A 91 -14.57 -17.41 -16.01
C ALA A 91 -13.67 -16.86 -17.12
N VAL A 92 -12.36 -16.90 -16.94
CA VAL A 92 -11.38 -16.50 -17.97
C VAL A 92 -11.54 -17.34 -19.25
N GLU A 93 -11.78 -18.65 -19.15
CA GLU A 93 -12.05 -19.47 -20.35
C GLU A 93 -13.30 -19.03 -21.11
N TYR A 94 -14.39 -18.74 -20.39
CA TYR A 94 -15.64 -18.27 -21.01
C TYR A 94 -15.43 -16.95 -21.75
N ALA A 95 -14.78 -15.99 -21.10
CA ALA A 95 -14.45 -14.71 -21.72
C ALA A 95 -13.50 -14.89 -22.91
N TYR A 96 -12.46 -15.72 -22.79
CA TYR A 96 -11.51 -15.98 -23.88
C TYR A 96 -12.20 -16.55 -25.13
N ARG A 97 -13.10 -17.52 -24.98
CA ARG A 97 -13.86 -18.09 -26.10
C ARG A 97 -14.70 -17.05 -26.83
N PHE A 98 -15.23 -16.08 -26.09
CA PHE A 98 -16.04 -14.99 -26.64
C PHE A 98 -15.20 -13.92 -27.36
N VAL A 99 -14.04 -13.56 -26.80
CA VAL A 99 -13.24 -12.42 -27.32
C VAL A 99 -12.09 -12.80 -28.26
N LYS A 100 -11.64 -14.06 -28.31
CA LYS A 100 -10.39 -14.40 -29.00
C LYS A 100 -10.49 -14.03 -30.49
N PRO A 101 -9.44 -13.43 -31.08
CA PRO A 101 -9.44 -13.14 -32.51
C PRO A 101 -9.63 -14.43 -33.34
N PRO A 102 -10.43 -14.39 -34.42
CA PRO A 102 -10.57 -15.53 -35.31
C PRO A 102 -9.21 -15.96 -35.87
N LYS A 103 -8.93 -17.27 -35.86
CA LYS A 103 -7.69 -17.88 -36.39
C LYS A 103 -6.39 -17.54 -35.63
N THR A 104 -6.47 -16.86 -34.48
CA THR A 104 -5.31 -16.66 -33.59
C THR A 104 -5.37 -17.63 -32.41
N SER A 105 -4.29 -18.36 -32.17
CA SER A 105 -4.12 -19.19 -30.97
C SER A 105 -3.18 -18.48 -30.01
N SER A 106 -3.62 -18.26 -28.78
CA SER A 106 -2.78 -17.71 -27.72
C SER A 106 -2.20 -18.86 -26.89
N PRO A 107 -0.88 -18.91 -26.64
CA PRO A 107 -0.30 -19.95 -25.78
C PRO A 107 -0.58 -19.68 -24.29
N ALA A 108 -0.89 -18.44 -23.91
CA ALA A 108 -1.32 -18.11 -22.57
C ALA A 108 -2.16 -16.81 -22.52
N ILE A 109 -2.87 -16.66 -21.40
CA ILE A 109 -3.54 -15.42 -20.97
C ILE A 109 -2.86 -14.93 -19.70
N VAL A 110 -2.44 -13.67 -19.68
CA VAL A 110 -1.92 -12.99 -18.49
C VAL A 110 -3.09 -12.22 -17.85
N SER A 111 -3.49 -12.58 -16.63
CA SER A 111 -4.37 -11.71 -15.82
C SER A 111 -3.50 -10.79 -14.98
N ALA A 112 -3.52 -9.50 -15.32
CA ALA A 112 -2.71 -8.45 -14.71
C ALA A 112 -3.58 -7.59 -13.77
N GLY A 113 -3.73 -8.07 -12.52
CA GLY A 113 -4.60 -7.46 -11.50
C GLY A 113 -3.89 -6.49 -10.55
N GLY A 114 -4.65 -5.97 -9.57
CA GLY A 114 -4.14 -5.05 -8.54
C GLY A 114 -3.13 -5.69 -7.60
N GLU A 115 -3.42 -6.88 -7.06
CA GLU A 115 -2.57 -7.54 -6.05
C GLU A 115 -1.67 -8.64 -6.63
N THR A 116 -2.07 -9.26 -7.74
CA THR A 116 -1.37 -10.42 -8.28
C THR A 116 -1.43 -10.44 -9.80
N PHE A 117 -0.32 -10.84 -10.40
CA PHE A 117 -0.25 -11.19 -11.82
C PHE A 117 -0.21 -12.71 -11.95
N MET A 118 -1.03 -13.24 -12.84
CA MET A 118 -1.20 -14.67 -13.07
C MET A 118 -1.08 -14.97 -14.57
N VAL A 119 -0.60 -16.15 -14.91
CA VAL A 119 -0.51 -16.63 -16.28
C VAL A 119 -1.26 -17.95 -16.39
N TYR A 120 -2.30 -17.98 -17.21
CA TYR A 120 -3.07 -19.16 -17.57
C TYR A 120 -2.50 -19.74 -18.87
N ILE A 121 -1.86 -20.91 -18.80
CA ILE A 121 -1.31 -21.59 -19.99
C ILE A 121 -2.44 -22.31 -20.71
N LEU A 122 -2.59 -22.06 -22.00
CA LEU A 122 -3.68 -22.63 -22.79
C LEU A 122 -3.24 -23.90 -23.56
N SER A 123 -4.15 -24.87 -23.66
CA SER A 123 -4.04 -26.01 -24.56
C SER A 123 -4.34 -25.61 -26.01
N SER A 124 -4.15 -26.53 -26.96
CA SER A 124 -4.53 -26.38 -28.37
C SER A 124 -6.02 -26.06 -28.57
N GLU A 125 -6.87 -26.48 -27.65
CA GLU A 125 -8.33 -26.25 -27.67
C GLU A 125 -8.70 -24.91 -27.01
N GLY A 126 -7.73 -24.17 -26.48
CA GLY A 126 -7.97 -22.90 -25.77
C GLY A 126 -8.53 -23.08 -24.36
N ARG A 127 -8.26 -24.23 -23.70
CA ARG A 127 -8.57 -24.44 -22.28
C ARG A 127 -7.34 -24.23 -21.41
N ILE A 128 -7.54 -23.85 -20.17
CA ILE A 128 -6.45 -23.65 -19.20
C ILE A 128 -5.92 -25.02 -18.78
N SER A 129 -4.65 -25.25 -19.09
CA SER A 129 -3.91 -26.47 -18.75
C SER A 129 -3.06 -26.32 -17.49
N ASN A 130 -2.65 -25.09 -17.17
CA ASN A 130 -1.81 -24.79 -16.01
C ASN A 130 -1.95 -23.31 -15.61
N VAL A 131 -1.67 -23.01 -14.34
CA VAL A 131 -1.69 -21.65 -13.78
C VAL A 131 -0.33 -21.35 -13.15
N LEU A 132 0.33 -20.29 -13.61
CA LEU A 132 1.56 -19.79 -13.01
C LEU A 132 1.25 -18.51 -12.24
N THR A 133 1.61 -18.50 -10.97
CA THR A 133 1.43 -17.34 -10.08
C THR A 133 2.79 -16.88 -9.55
N GLY A 134 3.00 -15.58 -9.46
CA GLY A 134 4.21 -15.04 -8.83
C GLY A 134 4.21 -15.18 -7.31
N ASN A 135 5.36 -14.88 -6.69
CA ASN A 135 5.47 -14.77 -5.24
C ASN A 135 4.47 -13.71 -4.72
N LYS A 136 3.89 -13.92 -3.53
CA LYS A 136 2.85 -13.07 -2.89
C LYS A 136 3.29 -11.61 -2.58
N CYS A 137 4.43 -11.16 -3.08
CA CYS A 137 4.92 -9.80 -2.88
C CYS A 137 4.15 -8.82 -3.79
N ALA A 138 3.60 -7.76 -3.20
CA ALA A 138 2.85 -6.71 -3.91
C ALA A 138 3.73 -5.89 -4.88
N SER A 139 5.06 -5.90 -4.73
CA SER A 139 5.97 -5.19 -5.62
C SER A 139 5.76 -5.63 -7.07
N GLY A 140 5.55 -4.67 -7.97
CA GLY A 140 5.32 -4.94 -9.39
C GLY A 140 3.89 -5.36 -9.75
N THR A 141 2.89 -5.07 -8.92
CA THR A 141 1.47 -5.22 -9.27
C THR A 141 0.73 -3.88 -9.30
N GLY A 142 -0.52 -3.87 -9.77
CA GLY A 142 -1.28 -2.63 -10.00
C GLY A 142 -1.47 -1.75 -8.76
N GLU A 143 -1.84 -2.34 -7.61
CA GLU A 143 -2.09 -1.58 -6.38
C GLU A 143 -0.81 -0.94 -5.85
N PHE A 144 0.30 -1.67 -5.90
CA PHE A 144 1.60 -1.11 -5.49
C PHE A 144 2.01 0.07 -6.37
N PHE A 145 1.76 0.01 -7.68
CA PHE A 145 1.98 1.13 -8.57
C PHE A 145 1.14 2.36 -8.18
N LEU A 146 -0.15 2.16 -7.89
CA LEU A 146 -1.03 3.25 -7.45
C LEU A 146 -0.58 3.85 -6.10
N GLN A 147 -0.13 3.03 -5.16
CA GLN A 147 0.45 3.49 -3.90
C GLN A 147 1.68 4.39 -4.13
N GLN A 148 2.58 4.00 -5.04
CA GLN A 148 3.76 4.82 -5.33
C GLN A 148 3.42 6.13 -6.05
N LEU A 149 2.40 6.15 -6.91
CA LEU A 149 1.91 7.40 -7.51
C LEU A 149 1.38 8.37 -6.44
N ARG A 150 0.50 7.88 -5.55
CA ARG A 150 -0.01 8.68 -4.42
C ARG A 150 1.12 9.23 -3.56
N ARG A 151 2.12 8.40 -3.25
CA ARG A 151 3.31 8.79 -2.48
C ARG A 151 4.13 9.88 -3.16
N MET A 152 4.26 9.80 -4.48
CA MET A 152 4.95 10.82 -5.26
C MET A 152 4.07 12.06 -5.47
N ASP A 153 2.85 12.13 -4.93
CA ASP A 153 1.87 13.19 -5.21
C ASP A 153 1.66 13.34 -6.72
N VAL A 154 1.22 12.24 -7.34
CA VAL A 154 0.94 12.11 -8.77
C VAL A 154 -0.42 11.44 -8.93
N SER A 155 -1.33 12.08 -9.66
CA SER A 155 -2.62 11.45 -9.98
C SER A 155 -2.48 10.41 -11.10
N ILE A 156 -3.43 9.48 -11.19
CA ILE A 156 -3.46 8.49 -12.28
C ILE A 156 -3.57 9.21 -13.63
N GLU A 157 -4.34 10.29 -13.71
CA GLU A 157 -4.52 11.11 -14.92
C GLU A 157 -3.24 11.83 -15.33
N GLU A 158 -2.43 12.27 -14.35
CA GLU A 158 -1.11 12.81 -14.63
C GLU A 158 -0.16 11.73 -15.16
N ALA A 159 -0.07 10.60 -14.46
CA ALA A 159 0.78 9.48 -14.87
C ALA A 159 0.40 8.93 -16.25
N ALA A 160 -0.90 8.90 -16.59
CA ALA A 160 -1.41 8.45 -17.87
C ALA A 160 -1.03 9.36 -19.06
N ARG A 161 -0.66 10.62 -18.80
CA ARG A 161 -0.20 11.57 -19.84
C ARG A 161 1.29 11.43 -20.15
N TRP A 162 2.06 10.78 -19.29
CA TRP A 162 3.49 10.60 -19.50
C TRP A 162 3.77 9.51 -20.54
N ALA A 163 4.77 9.74 -21.38
CA ALA A 163 5.30 8.72 -22.27
C ALA A 163 6.33 7.84 -21.54
N THR A 164 6.50 6.61 -22.02
CA THR A 164 7.57 5.72 -21.56
C THR A 164 8.92 6.42 -21.70
N ALA A 165 9.67 6.56 -20.59
CA ALA A 165 10.95 7.24 -20.61
C ALA A 165 12.02 6.39 -21.31
N GLU A 166 12.88 7.02 -22.11
CA GLU A 166 14.04 6.35 -22.73
C GLU A 166 15.02 5.84 -21.66
N GLU A 167 15.17 6.60 -20.58
CA GLU A 167 16.00 6.25 -19.42
C GLU A 167 15.15 6.19 -18.14
N PRO A 168 14.45 5.06 -17.88
CA PRO A 168 13.70 4.88 -16.64
C PRO A 168 14.66 4.76 -15.44
N HIS A 169 14.24 5.29 -14.29
CA HIS A 169 14.99 5.07 -13.04
C HIS A 169 14.88 3.60 -12.63
N ASN A 170 16.00 2.95 -12.32
CA ASN A 170 15.98 1.57 -11.89
C ASN A 170 15.52 1.47 -10.44
N VAL A 171 14.36 0.86 -10.20
CA VAL A 171 13.79 0.62 -8.87
C VAL A 171 14.04 -0.82 -8.42
N SER A 172 14.28 -1.05 -7.13
CA SER A 172 14.37 -2.41 -6.60
C SER A 172 13.05 -3.17 -6.78
N GLY A 173 13.08 -4.31 -7.47
CA GLY A 173 11.91 -5.18 -7.69
C GLY A 173 11.77 -6.35 -6.73
N ARG A 174 12.65 -6.47 -5.73
CA ARG A 174 12.70 -7.65 -4.84
C ARG A 174 11.64 -7.61 -3.73
N CYS A 175 11.34 -6.43 -3.20
CA CYS A 175 10.43 -6.23 -2.07
C CYS A 175 9.75 -4.86 -2.17
N SER A 176 8.46 -4.79 -1.82
CA SER A 176 7.69 -3.54 -1.81
C SER A 176 8.31 -2.48 -0.90
N VAL A 177 8.86 -2.89 0.24
CA VAL A 177 9.50 -1.99 1.21
C VAL A 177 10.74 -1.34 0.61
N PHE A 178 11.62 -2.14 0.02
CA PHE A 178 12.82 -1.64 -0.64
C PHE A 178 12.49 -0.74 -1.84
N CYS A 179 11.55 -1.17 -2.68
CA CYS A 179 11.09 -0.40 -3.83
C CYS A 179 10.56 0.98 -3.41
N LYS A 180 9.79 1.02 -2.31
CA LYS A 180 9.25 2.25 -1.73
C LYS A 180 10.35 3.20 -1.23
N SER A 181 11.34 2.67 -0.51
CA SER A 181 12.49 3.44 -0.05
C SER A 181 13.29 4.00 -1.24
N ASP A 182 13.53 3.18 -2.27
CA ASP A 182 14.21 3.60 -3.50
C ASP A 182 13.47 4.73 -4.22
N CYS A 183 12.14 4.61 -4.40
CA CYS A 183 11.33 5.65 -5.01
C CYS A 183 11.45 6.98 -4.24
N THR A 184 11.34 6.92 -2.90
CA THR A 184 11.45 8.10 -2.03
C THR A 184 12.83 8.75 -2.11
N HIS A 185 13.88 7.92 -2.07
CA HIS A 185 15.26 8.39 -2.17
C HIS A 185 15.55 9.03 -3.52
N ALA A 186 15.07 8.41 -4.61
CA ALA A 186 15.20 8.95 -5.96
C ALA A 186 14.53 10.32 -6.08
N THR A 187 13.30 10.47 -5.59
CA THR A 187 12.59 11.77 -5.61
C THR A 187 13.27 12.81 -4.74
N ASN A 188 13.79 12.45 -3.56
CA ASN A 188 14.52 13.35 -2.68
C ASN A 188 15.85 13.84 -3.30
N LYS A 189 16.46 13.02 -4.16
CA LYS A 189 17.63 13.40 -4.97
C LYS A 189 17.29 14.21 -6.23
N GLY A 190 16.02 14.55 -6.44
CA GLY A 190 15.56 15.34 -7.58
C GLY A 190 15.35 14.54 -8.87
N VAL A 191 15.28 13.20 -8.82
CA VAL A 191 14.94 12.40 -10.01
C VAL A 191 13.49 12.72 -10.43
N PRO A 192 13.22 13.01 -11.72
CA PRO A 192 11.88 13.29 -12.19
C PRO A 192 10.89 12.16 -11.87
N LYS A 193 9.71 12.50 -11.33
CA LYS A 193 8.65 11.54 -10.97
C LYS A 193 8.25 10.65 -12.15
N SER A 194 8.27 11.19 -13.37
CA SER A 194 8.01 10.43 -14.61
C SER A 194 9.04 9.34 -14.89
N LYS A 195 10.33 9.58 -14.59
CA LYS A 195 11.40 8.55 -14.71
C LYS A 195 11.23 7.46 -13.66
N VAL A 196 10.82 7.80 -12.44
CA VAL A 196 10.52 6.83 -11.37
C VAL A 196 9.29 5.99 -11.74
N ALA A 197 8.21 6.63 -12.20
CA ALA A 197 7.00 5.94 -12.67
C ALA A 197 7.28 4.98 -13.84
N SER A 198 8.09 5.40 -14.82
CA SER A 198 8.52 4.54 -15.92
C SER A 198 9.34 3.34 -15.43
N GLY A 199 10.16 3.53 -14.38
CA GLY A 199 10.86 2.45 -13.67
C GLY A 199 9.92 1.43 -13.02
N LEU A 200 8.88 1.90 -12.34
CA LEU A 200 7.84 1.05 -11.77
C LEU A 200 7.08 0.26 -12.86
N CYS A 201 6.72 0.90 -13.97
CA CYS A 201 6.07 0.23 -15.11
C CYS A 201 6.96 -0.85 -15.73
N LYS A 202 8.26 -0.58 -15.87
CA LYS A 202 9.25 -1.57 -16.34
C LYS A 202 9.34 -2.76 -15.39
N MET A 203 9.34 -2.51 -14.08
CA MET A 203 9.33 -3.56 -13.05
C MET A 203 8.07 -4.44 -13.15
N MET A 204 6.89 -3.84 -13.32
CA MET A 204 5.63 -4.58 -13.53
C MET A 204 5.69 -5.46 -14.78
N ALA A 205 6.15 -4.92 -15.91
CA ALA A 205 6.31 -5.67 -17.15
C ALA A 205 7.29 -6.85 -16.99
N ASN A 206 8.44 -6.61 -16.35
CA ASN A 206 9.43 -7.66 -16.08
C ASN A 206 8.87 -8.81 -15.24
N LYS A 207 7.99 -8.52 -14.28
CA LYS A 207 7.32 -9.55 -13.46
C LYS A 207 6.44 -10.47 -14.33
N ILE A 208 5.71 -9.89 -15.28
CA ILE A 208 4.92 -10.68 -16.26
C ILE A 208 5.84 -11.53 -17.13
N LEU A 209 6.93 -10.94 -17.64
CA LEU A 209 7.90 -11.64 -18.49
C LEU A 209 8.59 -12.80 -17.75
N GLU A 210 8.83 -12.65 -16.45
CA GLU A 210 9.37 -13.70 -15.58
C GLU A 210 8.40 -14.89 -15.46
N LEU A 211 7.10 -14.63 -15.24
CA LEU A 211 6.07 -15.68 -15.23
C LEU A 211 5.97 -16.40 -16.58
N LEU A 212 6.17 -15.67 -17.68
CA LEU A 212 6.18 -16.21 -19.03
C LEU A 212 7.49 -16.91 -19.42
N LYS A 213 8.47 -17.07 -18.52
CA LYS A 213 9.79 -17.65 -18.86
C LYS A 213 9.72 -19.05 -19.50
N LYS A 214 8.71 -19.85 -19.15
CA LYS A 214 8.48 -21.20 -19.69
C LYS A 214 7.42 -21.26 -20.80
N VAL A 215 6.92 -20.11 -21.25
CA VAL A 215 5.86 -19.99 -22.27
C VAL A 215 6.44 -19.29 -23.49
N LYS A 216 6.06 -19.73 -24.69
CA LYS A 216 6.43 -19.02 -25.93
C LYS A 216 5.79 -17.63 -25.92
N ARG A 217 6.61 -16.58 -25.95
CA ARG A 217 6.19 -15.17 -25.85
C ARG A 217 5.71 -14.63 -27.20
N GLU A 218 4.64 -15.20 -27.74
CA GLU A 218 4.04 -14.76 -29.00
C GLU A 218 2.51 -14.88 -28.92
N ASN A 219 1.77 -13.89 -29.43
CA ASN A 219 0.29 -13.90 -29.44
C ASN A 219 -0.33 -14.10 -28.06
N ILE A 220 0.33 -13.62 -27.00
CA ILE A 220 -0.15 -13.67 -25.62
C ILE A 220 -1.30 -12.69 -25.46
N MET A 221 -2.39 -13.11 -24.81
CA MET A 221 -3.45 -12.20 -24.39
C MET A 221 -3.15 -11.66 -23.00
N ILE A 222 -3.37 -10.38 -22.75
CA ILE A 222 -3.29 -9.78 -21.43
C ILE A 222 -4.61 -9.10 -21.05
N THR A 223 -5.08 -9.36 -19.83
CA THR A 223 -6.34 -8.88 -19.24
C THR A 223 -6.07 -8.24 -17.88
N GLY A 224 -7.12 -7.73 -17.23
CA GLY A 224 -7.04 -7.07 -15.94
C GLY A 224 -6.88 -5.56 -16.03
N GLY A 225 -7.13 -4.87 -14.91
CA GLY A 225 -7.18 -3.42 -14.85
C GLY A 225 -5.87 -2.72 -15.22
N THR A 226 -4.71 -3.35 -15.00
CA THR A 226 -3.41 -2.74 -15.29
C THR A 226 -3.11 -2.65 -16.79
N THR A 227 -3.90 -3.28 -17.65
CA THR A 227 -3.81 -3.10 -19.12
C THR A 227 -4.04 -1.66 -19.56
N GLN A 228 -4.65 -0.84 -18.71
CA GLN A 228 -4.82 0.60 -18.93
C GLN A 228 -3.51 1.39 -18.72
N ASN A 229 -2.50 0.80 -18.08
CA ASN A 229 -1.18 1.41 -17.94
C ASN A 229 -0.40 1.27 -19.25
N ARG A 230 -0.45 2.33 -20.07
CA ARG A 230 0.18 2.36 -21.40
C ARG A 230 1.68 2.11 -21.36
N MET A 231 2.40 2.65 -20.38
CA MET A 231 3.85 2.43 -20.28
C MET A 231 4.20 0.97 -20.02
N MET A 232 3.45 0.30 -19.13
CA MET A 232 3.64 -1.14 -18.89
C MET A 232 3.37 -1.94 -20.17
N ILE A 233 2.32 -1.59 -20.90
CA ILE A 233 1.98 -2.21 -22.19
C ILE A 233 3.07 -1.97 -23.23
N ASP A 234 3.61 -0.75 -23.35
CA ASP A 234 4.69 -0.42 -24.28
C ASP A 234 5.92 -1.32 -24.05
N TYR A 235 6.29 -1.57 -22.78
CA TYR A 235 7.39 -2.49 -22.46
C TYR A 235 7.06 -3.93 -22.86
N LEU A 236 5.85 -4.41 -22.61
CA LEU A 236 5.43 -5.77 -22.98
C LEU A 236 5.36 -5.96 -24.49
N GLN A 237 4.90 -4.96 -25.25
CA GLN A 237 4.82 -5.02 -26.72
C GLN A 237 6.19 -5.16 -27.38
N ARG A 238 7.25 -4.61 -26.78
CA ARG A 238 8.64 -4.77 -27.27
C ARG A 238 9.16 -6.20 -27.10
N GLU A 239 8.64 -6.94 -26.11
CA GLU A 239 9.14 -8.26 -25.70
C GLU A 239 8.21 -9.41 -26.14
N ILE A 240 6.98 -9.11 -26.53
CA ILE A 240 5.94 -10.08 -26.90
C ILE A 240 5.35 -9.72 -28.27
N PRO A 241 5.89 -10.27 -29.37
CA PRO A 241 5.29 -10.13 -30.68
C PRO A 241 3.82 -10.59 -30.70
N GLY A 242 2.95 -9.74 -31.25
CA GLY A 242 1.52 -10.03 -31.35
C GLY A 242 0.76 -9.96 -30.03
N LEU A 243 1.23 -9.21 -29.02
CA LEU A 243 0.50 -9.00 -27.76
C LEU A 243 -0.96 -8.56 -28.02
N ILE A 244 -1.92 -9.30 -27.46
CA ILE A 244 -3.36 -9.10 -27.65
C ILE A 244 -3.96 -8.47 -26.39
N ILE A 245 -4.63 -7.33 -26.56
CA ILE A 245 -5.34 -6.64 -25.49
C ILE A 245 -6.80 -6.45 -25.93
N PRO A 246 -7.74 -7.28 -25.45
CA PRO A 246 -9.15 -7.12 -25.78
C PRO A 246 -9.71 -5.84 -25.14
N ARG A 247 -10.77 -5.27 -25.72
CA ARG A 247 -11.45 -4.09 -25.16
C ARG A 247 -12.04 -4.40 -23.77
N GLU A 248 -12.36 -5.66 -23.57
CA GLU A 248 -12.97 -6.24 -22.39
C GLU A 248 -11.95 -6.53 -21.28
N ALA A 249 -10.64 -6.30 -21.52
CA ALA A 249 -9.58 -6.59 -20.57
C ALA A 249 -9.84 -6.08 -19.13
N PRO A 250 -10.37 -4.86 -18.89
CA PRO A 250 -10.58 -4.36 -17.52
C PRO A 250 -11.69 -5.06 -16.71
N TYR A 251 -12.53 -5.88 -17.34
CA TYR A 251 -13.68 -6.56 -16.71
C TYR A 251 -13.82 -8.02 -17.19
N PHE A 252 -12.71 -8.60 -17.65
CA PHE A 252 -12.67 -9.87 -18.37
C PHE A 252 -13.28 -11.03 -17.59
N GLU A 253 -12.94 -11.16 -16.32
CA GLU A 253 -13.42 -12.20 -15.43
C GLU A 253 -14.93 -12.04 -15.14
N ALA A 254 -15.41 -10.80 -15.01
CA ALA A 254 -16.84 -10.52 -14.83
C ALA A 254 -17.64 -10.89 -16.09
N LEU A 255 -17.11 -10.60 -17.27
CA LEU A 255 -17.69 -11.03 -18.55
C LEU A 255 -17.79 -12.57 -18.60
N GLY A 256 -16.73 -13.26 -18.19
CA GLY A 256 -16.70 -14.71 -18.08
C GLY A 256 -17.81 -15.28 -17.21
N ALA A 257 -18.02 -14.68 -16.03
CA ALA A 257 -19.09 -15.07 -15.13
C ALA A 257 -20.49 -14.83 -15.74
N ALA A 258 -20.69 -13.71 -16.46
CA ALA A 258 -21.95 -13.42 -17.14
C ALA A 258 -22.26 -14.44 -18.26
N LEU A 259 -21.25 -14.80 -19.06
CA LEU A 259 -21.36 -15.78 -20.13
C LEU A 259 -21.64 -17.19 -19.59
N TRP A 260 -20.94 -17.59 -18.51
CA TRP A 260 -21.21 -18.85 -17.85
C TRP A 260 -22.64 -18.92 -17.31
N ALA A 261 -23.12 -17.85 -16.67
CA ALA A 261 -24.48 -17.78 -16.14
C ALA A 261 -25.52 -17.96 -17.25
N LEU A 262 -25.31 -17.43 -18.46
CA LEU A 262 -26.24 -17.67 -19.59
C LEU A 262 -26.42 -19.16 -19.90
N GLU A 263 -25.32 -19.92 -19.90
CA GLU A 263 -25.29 -21.34 -20.26
C GLU A 263 -25.70 -22.30 -19.13
N HIS A 264 -25.82 -21.81 -17.89
CA HIS A 264 -26.06 -22.65 -16.70
C HIS A 264 -27.30 -22.22 -15.92
N GLU A 265 -27.83 -23.12 -15.09
CA GLU A 265 -28.78 -22.72 -14.06
C GLU A 265 -28.04 -21.96 -12.95
N THR A 266 -28.63 -20.86 -12.50
CA THR A 266 -28.06 -20.00 -11.45
C THR A 266 -29.08 -19.83 -10.34
N LEU A 267 -28.60 -19.54 -9.11
CA LEU A 267 -29.46 -19.11 -8.02
C LEU A 267 -30.21 -17.85 -8.45
N SER A 268 -31.50 -17.78 -8.16
CA SER A 268 -32.27 -16.55 -8.34
C SER A 268 -31.67 -15.43 -7.50
N PHE A 269 -31.70 -14.21 -8.04
CA PHE A 269 -31.23 -13.05 -7.31
C PHE A 269 -32.01 -12.88 -6.01
N PRO A 270 -31.37 -12.94 -4.82
CA PRO A 270 -32.07 -12.89 -3.55
C PRO A 270 -32.56 -11.48 -3.18
N GLY A 271 -32.27 -10.48 -4.02
CA GLY A 271 -32.46 -9.07 -3.70
C GLY A 271 -31.33 -8.52 -2.82
N ILE A 272 -31.17 -7.18 -2.83
CA ILE A 272 -30.06 -6.48 -2.16
C ILE A 272 -29.98 -6.78 -0.66
N LYS A 273 -31.13 -6.92 0.02
CA LYS A 273 -31.19 -7.17 1.47
C LYS A 273 -30.59 -8.52 1.88
N ALA A 274 -30.71 -9.53 1.03
CA ALA A 274 -30.28 -10.90 1.29
C ALA A 274 -29.07 -11.31 0.42
N LEU A 275 -28.39 -10.33 -0.19
CA LEU A 275 -27.23 -10.55 -1.05
C LEU A 275 -26.01 -11.04 -0.26
N PHE A 276 -25.82 -10.55 0.96
CA PHE A 276 -24.65 -10.88 1.79
C PHE A 276 -25.00 -11.96 2.81
N LYS A 277 -24.13 -12.96 2.94
CA LYS A 277 -24.19 -13.95 4.03
C LYS A 277 -23.78 -13.29 5.34
N ASN A 278 -24.38 -13.74 6.45
CA ASN A 278 -24.07 -13.26 7.80
C ASN A 278 -22.82 -13.90 8.43
N GLU A 279 -22.06 -14.68 7.67
CA GLU A 279 -20.83 -15.32 8.15
C GLU A 279 -19.64 -14.37 7.98
N ALA A 280 -19.03 -13.98 9.09
CA ALA A 280 -17.74 -13.30 9.05
C ALA A 280 -16.65 -14.35 8.82
N LEU A 281 -15.89 -14.24 7.73
CA LEU A 281 -14.60 -14.92 7.63
C LEU A 281 -13.69 -14.30 8.70
N SER A 282 -13.52 -14.96 9.84
CA SER A 282 -12.66 -14.47 10.91
C SER A 282 -11.20 -14.84 10.64
N PHE A 283 -10.33 -13.85 10.61
CA PHE A 283 -8.93 -14.08 11.00
C PHE A 283 -8.91 -14.64 12.42
N GLU A 284 -7.86 -15.37 12.79
CA GLU A 284 -7.53 -15.49 14.20
C GLU A 284 -7.37 -14.08 14.79
N THR A 285 -7.67 -13.88 16.07
CA THR A 285 -7.66 -12.54 16.68
C THR A 285 -6.78 -12.52 17.90
N LEU A 286 -6.03 -11.43 18.09
CA LEU A 286 -5.24 -11.18 19.29
C LEU A 286 -6.11 -10.53 20.39
N TYR A 287 -5.57 -10.50 21.61
CA TYR A 287 -6.19 -9.77 22.72
C TYR A 287 -6.20 -8.25 22.47
N PRO A 288 -7.21 -7.51 22.96
CA PRO A 288 -7.26 -6.04 22.88
C PRO A 288 -6.04 -5.36 23.49
N LEU A 289 -5.48 -4.35 22.82
CA LEU A 289 -4.31 -3.60 23.33
C LEU A 289 -4.53 -2.98 24.71
N LYS A 290 -5.76 -2.57 25.02
CA LYS A 290 -6.13 -1.99 26.32
C LYS A 290 -5.84 -2.92 27.51
N GLU A 291 -5.80 -4.24 27.29
CA GLU A 291 -5.52 -5.24 28.34
C GLU A 291 -4.05 -5.27 28.74
N PHE A 292 -3.16 -4.69 27.92
CA PHE A 292 -1.73 -4.62 28.19
C PHE A 292 -1.27 -3.24 28.67
N LYS A 293 -2.21 -2.31 28.93
CA LYS A 293 -1.88 -0.94 29.34
C LYS A 293 -1.06 -0.91 30.64
N ASP A 294 -1.38 -1.80 31.57
CA ASP A 294 -0.72 -1.87 32.88
C ASP A 294 0.70 -2.46 32.81
N MET A 295 1.12 -2.98 31.64
CA MET A 295 2.50 -3.44 31.40
C MET A 295 3.43 -2.29 30.97
N VAL A 296 2.91 -1.09 30.75
CA VAL A 296 3.69 0.06 30.25
C VAL A 296 3.72 1.17 31.28
N GLU A 297 4.92 1.49 31.75
CA GLU A 297 5.17 2.66 32.58
C GLU A 297 5.58 3.86 31.71
N PHE A 298 4.79 4.93 31.72
CA PHE A 298 5.13 6.17 31.04
C PHE A 298 5.98 7.07 31.97
N LYS A 299 7.29 7.09 31.75
CA LYS A 299 8.21 7.95 32.52
C LYS A 299 7.96 9.43 32.21
N SER A 300 8.06 10.28 33.24
CA SER A 300 7.91 11.73 33.14
C SER A 300 9.13 12.45 33.69
N ILE A 301 9.43 13.63 33.16
CA ILE A 301 10.47 14.54 33.66
C ILE A 301 9.82 15.83 34.14
N SER A 302 10.43 16.48 35.13
CA SER A 302 9.98 17.77 35.64
C SER A 302 9.95 18.81 34.51
N LYS A 303 8.85 19.57 34.46
CA LYS A 303 8.73 20.77 33.63
C LYS A 303 8.77 21.99 34.54
N GLY A 304 9.41 23.06 34.09
CA GLY A 304 9.48 24.30 34.87
C GLY A 304 9.43 25.52 33.96
N ASP A 305 9.10 26.67 34.54
CA ASP A 305 9.17 27.94 33.84
C ASP A 305 10.57 28.55 33.97
N VAL A 306 10.90 29.38 32.99
CA VAL A 306 12.21 30.03 32.92
C VAL A 306 12.33 31.16 33.93
N GLU A 307 13.48 31.25 34.59
CA GLU A 307 13.80 32.27 35.59
C GLU A 307 15.05 33.07 35.17
N PRO A 308 15.12 34.37 35.52
CA PRO A 308 16.35 35.13 35.36
C PRO A 308 17.53 34.48 36.09
N GLY A 309 18.65 34.30 35.39
CA GLY A 309 19.84 33.62 35.88
C GLY A 309 19.88 32.12 35.57
N ASP A 310 18.85 31.56 34.91
CA ASP A 310 18.86 30.15 34.54
C ASP A 310 19.99 29.83 33.55
N VAL A 311 20.71 28.77 33.89
CA VAL A 311 21.78 28.19 33.10
C VAL A 311 21.26 26.91 32.46
N CYS A 312 21.33 26.83 31.14
CA CYS A 312 20.65 25.81 30.36
C CYS A 312 21.57 25.11 29.36
N THR A 313 21.16 23.90 28.99
CA THR A 313 21.72 23.12 27.90
C THR A 313 20.65 22.85 26.86
N LEU A 314 20.97 23.06 25.58
CA LEU A 314 20.09 22.77 24.45
C LEU A 314 20.44 21.39 23.87
N GLY A 315 19.46 20.50 23.80
CA GLY A 315 19.55 19.24 23.05
C GLY A 315 18.81 19.36 21.72
N LEU A 316 19.44 18.91 20.64
CA LEU A 316 18.86 18.90 19.30
C LEU A 316 18.98 17.50 18.68
N ASP A 317 17.87 16.85 18.38
CA ASP A 317 17.81 15.59 17.63
C ASP A 317 17.37 15.90 16.19
N VAL A 318 18.28 15.73 15.23
CA VAL A 318 18.04 15.97 13.81
C VAL A 318 17.93 14.63 13.09
N GLY A 319 16.72 14.06 13.08
CA GLY A 319 16.39 12.86 12.32
C GLY A 319 16.10 13.12 10.85
N SER A 320 15.88 12.05 10.08
CA SER A 320 15.52 12.12 8.66
C SER A 320 14.06 12.59 8.45
N THR A 321 13.15 12.16 9.32
CA THR A 321 11.73 12.54 9.28
C THR A 321 11.44 13.76 10.14
N THR A 322 12.04 13.85 11.32
CA THR A 322 11.68 14.85 12.34
C THR A 322 12.90 15.46 13.01
N THR A 323 12.79 16.74 13.35
CA THR A 323 13.77 17.48 14.14
C THR A 323 13.12 17.89 15.44
N LYS A 324 13.80 17.62 16.56
CA LYS A 324 13.30 17.90 17.91
C LYS A 324 14.33 18.71 18.67
N ALA A 325 13.88 19.62 19.53
CA ALA A 325 14.77 20.30 20.45
C ALA A 325 14.19 20.31 21.86
N VAL A 326 15.06 20.28 22.87
CA VAL A 326 14.71 20.35 24.29
C VAL A 326 15.67 21.30 24.99
N LEU A 327 15.14 22.25 25.73
CA LEU A 327 15.92 23.12 26.60
C LEU A 327 15.84 22.62 28.05
N LEU A 328 16.99 22.22 28.60
CA LEU A 328 17.13 21.69 29.96
C LEU A 328 17.79 22.72 30.86
N ARG A 329 17.25 22.89 32.07
CA ARG A 329 17.86 23.70 33.12
C ARG A 329 18.90 22.86 33.88
N ASN A 330 20.13 23.35 34.00
CA ASN A 330 21.25 22.54 34.50
C ASN A 330 21.15 22.21 36.00
N ARG A 331 20.50 23.07 36.81
CA ARG A 331 20.45 22.90 38.28
C ARG A 331 19.58 21.73 38.75
N ASP A 332 18.54 21.38 37.99
CA ASP A 332 17.50 20.42 38.38
C ASP A 332 17.03 19.51 37.23
N ASN A 333 17.61 19.64 36.04
CA ASN A 333 17.24 18.93 34.81
C ASN A 333 15.78 19.15 34.37
N ALA A 334 15.13 20.22 34.82
CA ALA A 334 13.78 20.53 34.36
C ALA A 334 13.78 20.89 32.86
N ILE A 335 12.83 20.32 32.11
CA ILE A 335 12.55 20.78 30.75
C ILE A 335 11.83 22.13 30.84
N LEU A 336 12.45 23.16 30.27
CA LEU A 336 11.86 24.49 30.18
C LEU A 336 10.95 24.60 28.96
N GLU A 337 11.43 24.11 27.83
CA GLU A 337 10.69 24.07 26.58
C GLU A 337 11.12 22.90 25.70
N SER A 338 10.22 22.47 24.83
CA SER A 338 10.46 21.39 23.87
C SER A 338 9.68 21.63 22.58
N VAL A 339 10.25 21.24 21.45
CA VAL A 339 9.60 21.34 20.14
C VAL A 339 9.83 20.07 19.33
N TYR A 340 8.81 19.69 18.56
CA TYR A 340 8.83 18.57 17.63
C TYR A 340 8.35 19.06 16.26
N LEU A 341 9.20 19.00 15.24
CA LEU A 341 8.89 19.47 13.89
C LEU A 341 9.26 18.41 12.84
N ARG A 342 8.70 18.52 11.64
CA ARG A 342 9.13 17.72 10.48
C ARG A 342 10.40 18.30 9.86
N THR A 343 11.35 17.43 9.52
CA THR A 343 12.62 17.83 8.89
C THR A 343 12.43 18.21 7.42
N ASN A 344 11.53 17.51 6.71
CA ASN A 344 11.19 17.77 5.30
C ASN A 344 12.42 17.85 4.37
N GLY A 345 13.44 17.02 4.62
CA GLY A 345 14.68 17.01 3.83
C GLY A 345 15.60 18.21 4.03
N ASP A 346 15.27 19.14 4.93
CA ASP A 346 16.06 20.34 5.22
C ASP A 346 16.49 20.37 6.71
N PRO A 347 17.56 19.66 7.08
CA PRO A 347 18.00 19.56 8.48
C PRO A 347 18.43 20.91 9.07
N VAL A 348 19.03 21.80 8.26
CA VAL A 348 19.47 23.13 8.72
C VAL A 348 18.27 24.04 8.95
N GLY A 349 17.36 24.13 7.98
CA GLY A 349 16.15 24.94 8.13
C GLY A 349 15.25 24.43 9.26
N ALA A 350 15.14 23.12 9.45
CA ALA A 350 14.40 22.55 10.57
C ALA A 350 15.04 22.89 11.93
N SER A 351 16.38 22.86 12.03
CA SER A 351 17.10 23.27 13.24
C SER A 351 16.84 24.74 13.57
N ARG A 352 16.93 25.63 12.57
CA ARG A 352 16.64 27.06 12.74
C ARG A 352 15.21 27.31 13.22
N LYS A 353 14.23 26.60 12.65
CA LYS A 353 12.83 26.67 13.10
C LYS A 353 12.65 26.22 14.55
N CYS A 354 13.41 25.21 15.00
CA CYS A 354 13.41 24.81 16.41
C CYS A 354 13.92 25.95 17.30
N TYR A 355 15.03 26.60 16.93
CA TYR A 355 15.57 27.73 17.70
C TYR A 355 14.60 28.91 17.73
N GLU A 356 14.01 29.26 16.58
CA GLU A 356 13.00 30.33 16.49
C GLU A 356 11.77 30.03 17.35
N PHE A 357 11.32 28.76 17.39
CA PHE A 357 10.22 28.35 18.26
C PHE A 357 10.59 28.53 19.73
N MET A 358 11.77 28.06 20.14
CA MET A 358 12.25 28.17 21.53
C MET A 358 12.35 29.63 21.98
N ILE A 359 12.97 30.49 21.16
CA ILE A 359 13.11 31.92 21.44
C ILE A 359 11.72 32.54 21.67
N LYS A 360 10.78 32.33 20.76
CA LYS A 360 9.41 32.87 20.88
C LYS A 360 8.68 32.33 22.10
N ALA A 361 8.81 31.04 22.40
CA ALA A 361 8.17 30.42 23.56
C ALA A 361 8.69 31.01 24.88
N LEU A 362 10.01 31.25 24.97
CA LEU A 362 10.66 31.79 26.15
C LEU A 362 10.41 33.30 26.32
N GLU A 363 10.43 34.09 25.23
CA GLU A 363 10.12 35.53 25.27
C GLU A 363 8.73 35.82 25.83
N ASN A 364 7.77 34.95 25.56
CA ASN A 364 6.41 35.06 26.11
C ASN A 364 6.35 34.81 27.63
N LYS A 365 7.39 34.22 28.22
CA LYS A 365 7.45 33.82 29.63
C LYS A 365 8.37 34.71 30.46
N ALA A 366 9.54 35.06 29.94
CA ALA A 366 10.50 35.93 30.63
C ALA A 366 11.45 36.64 29.64
N PRO A 367 12.05 37.78 30.04
CA PRO A 367 13.12 38.40 29.27
C PRO A 367 14.30 37.44 29.06
N LEU A 368 14.72 37.25 27.81
CA LEU A 368 15.83 36.34 27.46
C LEU A 368 17.19 36.78 28.02
N SER A 369 17.34 38.06 28.37
CA SER A 369 18.59 38.65 28.86
C SER A 369 19.13 38.01 30.14
N GLY A 370 18.33 37.19 30.83
CA GLY A 370 18.74 36.43 32.01
C GLY A 370 19.06 34.96 31.76
N ILE A 371 18.95 34.44 30.54
CA ILE A 371 19.12 33.00 30.27
C ILE A 371 20.48 32.76 29.60
N THR A 372 21.25 31.83 30.14
CA THR A 372 22.54 31.41 29.54
C THR A 372 22.42 30.01 28.96
N ILE A 373 22.78 29.84 27.68
CA ILE A 373 22.93 28.52 27.07
C ILE A 373 24.43 28.17 27.06
N GLU A 374 24.85 27.27 27.93
CA GLU A 374 26.26 26.90 28.09
C GLU A 374 26.69 25.77 27.15
N GLY A 375 25.74 25.00 26.64
CA GLY A 375 26.02 23.84 25.80
C GLY A 375 24.92 23.54 24.79
N LEU A 376 25.33 22.98 23.66
CA LEU A 376 24.46 22.46 22.62
C LEU A 376 24.91 21.05 22.22
N GLY A 377 24.12 20.05 22.58
CA GLY A 377 24.29 18.67 22.12
C GLY A 377 23.43 18.40 20.89
N VAL A 378 24.00 17.79 19.85
CA VAL A 378 23.33 17.47 18.59
C VAL A 378 23.43 15.99 18.28
N CYS A 379 22.31 15.38 17.90
CA CYS A 379 22.19 13.96 17.62
C CYS A 379 21.30 13.67 16.38
N GLY A 380 21.07 12.40 16.07
CA GLY A 380 20.31 11.94 14.91
C GLY A 380 21.13 11.79 13.63
N SER A 381 20.47 11.43 12.53
CA SER A 381 21.10 11.20 11.22
C SER A 381 21.68 12.48 10.58
N GLY A 382 21.07 13.64 10.86
CA GLY A 382 21.49 14.96 10.39
C GLY A 382 22.51 15.67 11.28
N ARG A 383 22.98 15.02 12.36
CA ARG A 383 23.79 15.65 13.42
C ARG A 383 25.06 16.34 12.94
N GLN A 384 25.72 15.79 11.91
CA GLN A 384 26.98 16.35 11.39
C GLN A 384 26.74 17.72 10.75
N ILE A 385 25.68 17.81 9.93
CA ILE A 385 25.31 19.04 9.24
C ILE A 385 24.79 20.08 10.25
N ALA A 386 23.93 19.65 11.18
CA ALA A 386 23.39 20.54 12.21
C ALA A 386 24.46 21.00 13.21
N GLY A 387 25.39 20.13 13.59
CA GLY A 387 26.54 20.46 14.43
C GLY A 387 27.46 21.48 13.77
N LEU A 388 27.78 21.29 12.48
CA LEU A 388 28.53 22.27 11.69
C LEU A 388 27.80 23.61 11.61
N HIS A 389 26.48 23.60 11.36
CA HIS A 389 25.66 24.81 11.33
C HIS A 389 25.70 25.58 12.65
N ALA A 390 25.62 24.87 13.77
CA ALA A 390 25.57 25.47 15.10
C ALA A 390 26.96 25.74 15.69
N LEU A 391 28.04 25.38 14.97
CA LEU A 391 29.43 25.51 15.42
C LEU A 391 29.67 24.86 16.79
N THR A 392 29.01 23.73 17.05
CA THR A 392 29.15 22.97 18.31
C THR A 392 30.03 21.74 18.11
N GLU A 393 30.86 21.46 19.10
CA GLU A 393 31.62 20.21 19.19
C GLU A 393 30.79 19.07 19.79
N GLY A 394 29.60 19.37 20.32
CA GLY A 394 28.67 18.43 20.96
C GLY A 394 27.95 17.51 19.98
N ILE A 395 28.63 16.91 19.02
CA ILE A 395 28.04 15.99 18.03
C ILE A 395 28.08 14.57 18.59
N ILE A 396 26.94 14.07 19.07
CA ILE A 396 26.82 12.82 19.82
C ILE A 396 26.17 11.74 18.95
N ASN A 397 26.62 10.49 19.08
CA ASN A 397 25.97 9.34 18.45
C ASN A 397 24.63 9.01 19.14
N GLU A 398 23.60 8.69 18.36
CA GLU A 398 22.23 8.42 18.85
C GLU A 398 22.14 7.28 19.83
N ILE A 399 22.94 6.23 19.65
CA ILE A 399 22.97 5.09 20.57
C ILE A 399 23.41 5.55 21.97
N ILE A 400 24.41 6.43 22.03
CA ILE A 400 24.93 6.98 23.29
C ILE A 400 23.91 7.95 23.90
N ALA A 401 23.28 8.80 23.09
CA ALA A 401 22.26 9.74 23.55
C ALA A 401 21.02 9.02 24.12
N HIS A 402 20.54 7.97 23.44
CA HIS A 402 19.43 7.14 23.92
C HIS A 402 19.77 6.44 25.24
N ALA A 403 20.97 5.86 25.34
CA ALA A 403 21.39 5.19 26.56
C ALA A 403 21.52 6.15 27.74
N ALA A 404 22.10 7.34 27.54
CA ALA A 404 22.16 8.36 28.57
C ALA A 404 20.76 8.77 29.06
N ALA A 405 19.82 8.97 28.14
CA ALA A 405 18.44 9.30 28.50
C ALA A 405 17.72 8.14 29.20
N ALA A 406 17.89 6.90 28.73
CA ALA A 406 17.24 5.74 29.33
C ALA A 406 17.73 5.50 30.77
N VAL A 407 19.05 5.55 31.00
CA VAL A 407 19.66 5.39 32.34
C VAL A 407 19.22 6.50 33.29
N TYR A 408 19.01 7.72 32.79
CA TYR A 408 18.45 8.81 33.60
C TYR A 408 17.05 8.48 34.13
N PHE A 409 16.17 7.92 33.29
CA PHE A 409 14.80 7.58 33.68
C PHE A 409 14.69 6.28 34.49
N ASP A 410 15.56 5.31 34.22
CA ASP A 410 15.64 4.05 34.94
C ASP A 410 17.09 3.53 34.95
N PRO A 411 17.83 3.65 36.08
CA PRO A 411 19.19 3.14 36.17
C PRO A 411 19.32 1.63 36.00
N LYS A 412 18.21 0.88 36.06
CA LYS A 412 18.18 -0.58 35.88
C LYS A 412 17.81 -1.02 34.47
N VAL A 413 17.54 -0.09 33.55
CA VAL A 413 17.22 -0.43 32.17
C VAL A 413 18.40 -1.16 31.52
N ASP A 414 18.11 -2.33 30.94
CA ASP A 414 19.10 -3.16 30.24
C ASP A 414 18.89 -3.14 28.72
N THR A 415 17.70 -2.76 28.26
CA THR A 415 17.30 -2.91 26.86
C THR A 415 16.54 -1.68 26.38
N ILE A 416 16.93 -1.16 25.22
CA ILE A 416 16.22 -0.10 24.52
C ILE A 416 15.72 -0.63 23.20
N PHE A 417 14.41 -0.48 22.97
CA PHE A 417 13.81 -0.55 21.64
C PHE A 417 13.43 0.87 21.20
N GLU A 418 14.12 1.37 20.19
CA GLU A 418 13.84 2.65 19.56
C GLU A 418 13.10 2.40 18.24
N ILE A 419 11.89 2.93 18.11
CA ILE A 419 11.10 2.83 16.88
C ILE A 419 11.17 4.18 16.18
N GLY A 420 12.13 4.30 15.26
CA GLY A 420 12.36 5.50 14.49
C GLY A 420 11.41 5.63 13.31
N GLY A 421 11.59 6.73 12.56
CA GLY A 421 10.84 6.96 11.33
C GLY A 421 11.21 5.96 10.24
N GLN A 422 12.50 5.82 9.94
CA GLN A 422 12.99 4.99 8.82
C GLN A 422 13.59 3.65 9.26
N ASP A 423 14.12 3.61 10.48
CA ASP A 423 14.76 2.46 11.09
C ASP A 423 14.21 2.25 12.51
N ALA A 424 14.49 1.09 13.07
CA ALA A 424 14.22 0.68 14.43
C ALA A 424 15.50 0.04 14.97
N LYS A 425 15.79 0.31 16.24
CA LYS A 425 17.05 -0.07 16.88
C LYS A 425 16.79 -0.82 18.16
N TYR A 426 17.59 -1.84 18.35
CA TYR A 426 17.79 -2.53 19.61
C TYR A 426 19.13 -2.07 20.18
N THR A 427 19.19 -1.76 21.47
CA THR A 427 20.46 -1.49 22.17
C THR A 427 20.43 -2.19 23.53
N TYR A 428 21.46 -2.96 23.83
CA TYR A 428 21.67 -3.60 25.12
C TYR A 428 22.67 -2.81 25.96
N ILE A 429 22.30 -2.54 27.21
CA ILE A 429 23.04 -1.73 28.18
C ILE A 429 23.63 -2.66 29.25
N THR A 430 24.94 -2.54 29.44
CA THR A 430 25.66 -3.20 30.53
C THR A 430 26.30 -2.12 31.40
N ASN A 431 25.99 -2.10 32.70
CA ASN A 431 26.52 -1.12 33.65
C ASN A 431 26.35 0.33 33.17
N SER A 432 25.15 0.67 32.68
CA SER A 432 24.82 2.00 32.14
C SER A 432 25.58 2.40 30.86
N VAL A 433 26.27 1.46 30.21
CA VAL A 433 27.00 1.68 28.95
C VAL A 433 26.42 0.79 27.85
N PRO A 434 26.16 1.33 26.64
CA PRO A 434 25.81 0.51 25.47
C PRO A 434 26.87 -0.54 25.17
N SER A 435 26.46 -1.79 25.07
CA SER A 435 27.36 -2.95 24.91
C SER A 435 27.07 -3.76 23.65
N ASP A 436 25.83 -3.74 23.16
CA ASP A 436 25.45 -4.37 21.90
C ASP A 436 24.30 -3.57 21.24
N TYR A 437 24.19 -3.65 19.92
CA TYR A 437 23.13 -2.99 19.17
C TYR A 437 22.81 -3.72 17.86
N ALA A 438 21.55 -3.66 17.45
CA ALA A 438 21.07 -4.18 16.18
C ALA A 438 20.09 -3.21 15.53
N MET A 439 20.11 -3.12 14.19
CA MET A 439 19.30 -2.17 13.43
C MET A 439 18.71 -2.84 12.18
N ASN A 440 17.48 -2.48 11.81
CA ASN A 440 16.87 -2.89 10.54
C ASN A 440 17.13 -1.85 9.43
N GLU A 441 18.38 -1.70 8.99
CA GLU A 441 18.84 -0.62 8.08
C GLU A 441 18.11 -0.53 6.72
N ALA A 442 17.33 -1.55 6.37
CA ALA A 442 16.91 -1.82 5.00
C ALA A 442 15.39 -1.99 4.87
N CYS A 443 14.68 -2.19 5.99
CA CYS A 443 13.27 -2.54 5.99
C CYS A 443 12.48 -1.55 6.85
N SER A 444 11.61 -0.75 6.24
CA SER A 444 10.65 0.07 6.99
C SER A 444 9.54 -0.75 7.65
N ALA A 445 9.46 -2.06 7.42
CA ALA A 445 8.53 -2.89 8.18
C ALA A 445 8.91 -2.84 9.67
N GLY A 446 7.93 -2.46 10.51
CA GLY A 446 8.13 -2.27 11.94
C GLY A 446 8.59 -0.87 12.35
N THR A 447 8.68 0.10 11.44
CA THR A 447 9.07 1.49 11.76
C THR A 447 7.86 2.43 11.81
N GLY A 448 8.05 3.59 12.42
CA GLY A 448 7.01 4.61 12.59
C GLY A 448 6.46 5.13 11.26
N SER A 449 7.32 5.33 10.23
CA SER A 449 6.84 5.79 8.91
C SER A 449 5.94 4.77 8.23
N PHE A 450 6.25 3.47 8.35
CA PHE A 450 5.39 2.45 7.76
C PHE A 450 4.01 2.43 8.42
N LEU A 451 3.95 2.55 9.75
CA LEU A 451 2.69 2.61 10.48
C LEU A 451 1.89 3.88 10.14
N GLU A 452 2.52 5.05 10.18
CA GLU A 452 1.95 6.35 9.82
C GLU A 452 1.35 6.30 8.41
N GLU A 453 2.14 5.85 7.44
CA GLU A 453 1.73 5.83 6.03
C GLU A 453 0.68 4.76 5.76
N SER A 454 0.80 3.56 6.33
CA SER A 454 -0.20 2.49 6.11
C SER A 454 -1.56 2.88 6.68
N ALA A 455 -1.58 3.49 7.87
CA ALA A 455 -2.80 3.96 8.51
C ALA A 455 -3.44 5.12 7.72
N TYR A 456 -2.65 6.06 7.23
CA TYR A 456 -3.17 7.17 6.45
C TYR A 456 -3.64 6.75 5.05
N GLU A 457 -2.79 6.04 4.29
CA GLU A 457 -3.08 5.67 2.90
C GLU A 457 -4.24 4.68 2.77
N THR A 458 -4.40 3.77 3.74
CA THR A 458 -5.43 2.72 3.67
C THR A 458 -6.70 3.07 4.44
N LEU A 459 -6.57 3.77 5.57
CA LEU A 459 -7.67 4.00 6.51
C LEU A 459 -8.01 5.49 6.70
N GLY A 460 -7.22 6.41 6.11
CA GLY A 460 -7.40 7.85 6.31
C GLY A 460 -7.10 8.32 7.74
N ILE A 461 -6.40 7.51 8.54
CA ILE A 461 -6.11 7.79 9.95
C ILE A 461 -4.80 8.56 10.04
N LYS A 462 -4.82 9.76 10.63
CA LYS A 462 -3.61 10.56 10.87
C LYS A 462 -2.78 9.95 11.98
N MET A 463 -1.47 10.22 11.98
CA MET A 463 -0.50 9.65 12.93
C MET A 463 -0.95 9.82 14.39
N GLU A 464 -1.42 11.01 14.73
CA GLU A 464 -1.84 11.39 16.09
C GLU A 464 -3.09 10.61 16.55
N ASP A 465 -3.91 10.13 15.61
CA ASP A 465 -5.15 9.42 15.88
C ASP A 465 -4.95 7.90 16.00
N ILE A 466 -3.82 7.36 15.53
CA ILE A 466 -3.57 5.91 15.44
C ILE A 466 -3.74 5.23 16.79
N ALA A 467 -3.09 5.74 17.84
CA ALA A 467 -3.12 5.13 19.18
C ALA A 467 -4.55 5.09 19.74
N GLY A 468 -5.30 6.19 19.59
CA GLY A 468 -6.68 6.29 20.05
C GLY A 468 -7.62 5.33 19.32
N VAL A 469 -7.43 5.14 18.02
CA VAL A 469 -8.19 4.14 17.24
C VAL A 469 -7.83 2.72 17.66
N ALA A 470 -6.53 2.42 17.77
CA ALA A 470 -6.03 1.09 18.08
C ALA A 470 -6.51 0.58 19.46
N LEU A 471 -6.52 1.45 20.47
CA LEU A 471 -6.99 1.12 21.83
C LEU A 471 -8.49 0.82 21.93
N ARG A 472 -9.29 1.25 20.94
CA ARG A 472 -10.73 0.91 20.88
C ARG A 472 -10.98 -0.48 20.28
N GLY A 473 -9.99 -1.09 19.64
CA GLY A 473 -10.11 -2.41 19.02
C GLY A 473 -10.33 -3.52 20.05
N SER A 474 -11.35 -4.35 19.85
CA SER A 474 -11.67 -5.49 20.75
C SER A 474 -11.29 -6.86 20.17
N LYS A 475 -11.04 -6.94 18.86
CA LYS A 475 -10.68 -8.17 18.14
C LYS A 475 -9.68 -7.87 17.03
N PRO A 476 -8.46 -7.38 17.36
CA PRO A 476 -7.43 -7.12 16.36
C PRO A 476 -7.10 -8.43 15.61
N PRO A 477 -7.13 -8.44 14.26
CA PRO A 477 -6.78 -9.61 13.48
C PRO A 477 -5.30 -9.99 13.68
N ASN A 478 -5.02 -11.28 13.78
CA ASN A 478 -3.69 -11.85 13.75
C ASN A 478 -3.26 -12.03 12.29
N PHE A 479 -2.22 -11.31 11.88
CA PHE A 479 -1.68 -11.37 10.52
C PHE A 479 -0.48 -12.32 10.37
N ASN A 480 -0.11 -13.05 11.43
CA ASN A 480 1.05 -13.94 11.43
C ASN A 480 0.77 -15.34 10.86
N ASP A 481 -0.43 -15.59 10.32
CA ASP A 481 -0.86 -16.89 9.76
C ASP A 481 -0.76 -17.00 8.23
#